data_AF-A0A535KNK2-F1
#
_entry.id   AF-A0A535KNK2-F1
#
_cell.length_a   1.000
_cell.length_b   1.000
_cell.length_c   1.000
_cell.angle_alpha   90.00
_cell.angle_beta   90.00
_cell.angle_gamma   90.00
#
_symmetry.space_group_name_H-M   'P 1'
#
loop_
_entity.id
_entity.type
_entity.pdbx_description
1 polymer ?
#
loop_
_entity_poly.entity_id
_entity_poly.type
_entity_poly.pdbx_seq_one_letter_code
_entity_poly.pdbx_strand_id
1 'polypeptide(L)'
;MTHTDPLVVAGVELRSRLFIGTGKYPTEESMVAALEASGCELVTVALRRLDLDDPKKKTILDVIDWKRYRILPNTAGCRTADEAIRIARLARSMGLSDWVKLEVIPDPRYLFPDPEETLKAARVLVDEGFQVLPYINADPVLARKLEEIGTVTVMPLGSPIGSGQGIQTMEQIRIIIEEARVPVVVDAGIGVPSDAALAMELGADAVLVNTAIALASDPQPELPDRRRVATELARPVAMAIVSSAEAGLRAAPRATILQLRAPGLHTVDLEREASALVGSSTVPVVISSRCDVVLACGAAGVNLPERDISTRDARTLVGERLVGRSVHSLESAKAAEAEGARAGAAGYAAIGLFE
;
A
#
# COMPACT_ATOMS: atom_id res chain seq x y z
N MET A 1 -5.50 18.50 -0.35
CA MET A 1 -6.31 18.44 -1.60
C MET A 1 -7.40 17.40 -1.41
N THR A 2 -8.65 17.72 -1.69
CA THR A 2 -9.66 16.70 -1.99
C THR A 2 -9.13 15.90 -3.18
N HIS A 3 -8.73 14.64 -3.00
CA HIS A 3 -8.18 13.85 -4.11
C HIS A 3 -9.28 13.58 -5.13
N THR A 4 -9.34 14.44 -6.13
CA THR A 4 -10.17 14.32 -7.32
C THR A 4 -9.38 13.75 -8.50
N ASP A 5 -8.08 13.43 -8.33
CA ASP A 5 -7.25 12.92 -9.41
C ASP A 5 -7.41 11.39 -9.54
N PRO A 6 -7.97 10.90 -10.66
CA PRO A 6 -8.19 9.48 -10.87
C PRO A 6 -6.87 8.71 -10.93
N LEU A 7 -6.87 7.48 -10.42
CA LEU A 7 -5.81 6.52 -10.69
C LEU A 7 -5.88 6.13 -12.17
N VAL A 8 -4.83 6.37 -12.94
CA VAL A 8 -4.79 5.98 -14.36
C VAL A 8 -3.92 4.74 -14.53
N VAL A 9 -4.52 3.64 -14.98
CA VAL A 9 -3.80 2.41 -15.36
C VAL A 9 -4.09 2.11 -16.82
N ALA A 10 -3.04 1.94 -17.62
CA ALA A 10 -3.14 1.72 -19.08
C ALA A 10 -4.05 2.74 -19.79
N GLY A 11 -3.96 4.02 -19.40
CA GLY A 11 -4.79 5.10 -19.96
C GLY A 11 -6.25 5.10 -19.50
N VAL A 12 -6.63 4.26 -18.54
CA VAL A 12 -7.99 4.25 -18.01
C VAL A 12 -8.05 4.70 -16.56
N GLU A 13 -8.94 5.65 -16.32
CA GLU A 13 -9.24 6.20 -15.02
C GLU A 13 -10.00 5.21 -14.13
N LEU A 14 -9.56 5.12 -12.88
CA LEU A 14 -10.14 4.41 -11.76
C LEU A 14 -10.30 5.42 -10.63
N ARG A 15 -11.50 5.53 -10.08
CA ARG A 15 -11.81 6.36 -8.91
C ARG A 15 -11.45 5.64 -7.63
N SER A 16 -11.56 4.31 -7.62
CA SER A 16 -11.17 3.47 -6.49
C SER A 16 -9.73 3.00 -6.59
N ARG A 17 -8.98 3.18 -5.50
CA ARG A 17 -7.61 2.69 -5.29
C ARG A 17 -7.59 1.33 -4.58
N LEU A 18 -8.74 0.70 -4.39
CA LEU A 18 -8.89 -0.63 -3.80
C LEU A 18 -9.26 -1.63 -4.90
N PHE A 19 -8.37 -2.56 -5.16
CA PHE A 19 -8.60 -3.70 -6.06
C PHE A 19 -8.94 -4.91 -5.21
N ILE A 20 -9.89 -5.73 -5.68
CA ILE A 20 -10.37 -6.89 -4.90
C ILE A 20 -10.26 -8.18 -5.71
N GLY A 21 -9.86 -9.25 -5.05
CA GLY A 21 -9.94 -10.59 -5.63
C GLY A 21 -11.26 -11.29 -5.32
N THR A 22 -11.59 -12.30 -6.11
CA THR A 22 -12.85 -13.08 -6.01
C THR A 22 -12.68 -14.40 -5.27
N GLY A 23 -11.51 -14.65 -4.69
CA GLY A 23 -11.19 -15.95 -4.09
C GLY A 23 -11.48 -16.05 -2.60
N LYS A 24 -11.74 -17.29 -2.14
CA LYS A 24 -11.88 -17.67 -0.72
C LYS A 24 -13.16 -17.19 -0.02
N TYR A 25 -14.09 -16.55 -0.72
CA TYR A 25 -15.39 -16.20 -0.16
C TYR A 25 -16.21 -17.45 0.18
N PRO A 26 -16.98 -17.45 1.29
CA PRO A 26 -17.85 -18.58 1.63
C PRO A 26 -18.94 -18.85 0.59
N THR A 27 -19.53 -17.81 0.02
CA THR A 27 -20.57 -17.91 -1.01
C THR A 27 -20.45 -16.81 -2.07
N GLU A 28 -21.06 -17.01 -3.25
CA GLU A 28 -21.10 -16.00 -4.31
C GLU A 28 -21.82 -14.72 -3.85
N GLU A 29 -22.88 -14.84 -3.07
CA GLU A 29 -23.63 -13.70 -2.52
C GLU A 29 -22.74 -12.86 -1.58
N SER A 30 -21.96 -13.52 -0.72
CA SER A 30 -21.02 -12.84 0.17
C SER A 30 -19.91 -12.10 -0.59
N MET A 31 -19.45 -12.69 -1.70
CA MET A 31 -18.48 -12.04 -2.59
C MET A 31 -19.09 -10.81 -3.25
N VAL A 32 -20.26 -10.94 -3.88
CA VAL A 32 -20.93 -9.82 -4.54
C VAL A 32 -21.18 -8.69 -3.53
N ALA A 33 -21.69 -8.99 -2.34
CA ALA A 33 -21.91 -8.00 -1.29
C ALA A 33 -20.60 -7.28 -0.89
N ALA A 34 -19.48 -7.99 -0.78
CA ALA A 34 -18.19 -7.39 -0.47
C ALA A 34 -17.67 -6.48 -1.59
N LEU A 35 -17.79 -6.90 -2.86
CA LEU A 35 -17.46 -6.07 -4.03
C LEU A 35 -18.30 -4.79 -4.03
N GLU A 36 -19.60 -4.92 -3.75
CA GLU A 36 -20.50 -3.77 -3.68
C GLU A 36 -20.17 -2.83 -2.53
N ALA A 37 -19.94 -3.34 -1.32
CA ALA A 37 -19.62 -2.53 -0.15
C ALA A 37 -18.30 -1.77 -0.31
N SER A 38 -17.29 -2.44 -0.89
CA SER A 38 -15.95 -1.87 -1.05
C SER A 38 -15.89 -0.66 -1.99
N GLY A 39 -16.77 -0.61 -2.99
CA GLY A 39 -16.65 0.37 -4.07
C GLY A 39 -15.41 0.21 -4.94
N CYS A 40 -14.81 -0.98 -4.98
CA CYS A 40 -13.80 -1.31 -5.98
C CYS A 40 -14.36 -1.15 -7.40
N GLU A 41 -13.47 -0.85 -8.35
CA GLU A 41 -13.81 -0.78 -9.78
C GLU A 41 -13.00 -1.79 -10.60
N LEU A 42 -12.00 -2.42 -9.98
CA LEU A 42 -11.17 -3.45 -10.58
C LEU A 42 -11.24 -4.71 -9.72
N VAL A 43 -11.58 -5.82 -10.36
CA VAL A 43 -11.83 -7.12 -9.71
C VAL A 43 -11.00 -8.21 -10.37
N THR A 44 -10.23 -8.96 -9.58
CA THR A 44 -9.39 -10.04 -10.11
C THR A 44 -10.10 -11.38 -10.12
N VAL A 45 -9.94 -12.14 -11.21
CA VAL A 45 -10.59 -13.43 -11.41
C VAL A 45 -9.57 -14.48 -11.84
N ALA A 46 -9.57 -15.63 -11.15
CA ALA A 46 -8.71 -16.75 -11.48
C ALA A 46 -9.36 -17.68 -12.51
N LEU A 47 -8.79 -17.76 -13.71
CA LEU A 47 -9.36 -18.52 -14.82
C LEU A 47 -9.36 -20.04 -14.62
N ARG A 48 -8.37 -20.57 -13.88
CA ARG A 48 -8.33 -22.01 -13.57
C ARG A 48 -9.53 -22.52 -12.76
N ARG A 49 -10.35 -21.61 -12.21
CA ARG A 49 -11.58 -21.95 -11.47
C ARG A 49 -12.83 -21.98 -12.35
N LEU A 50 -12.70 -21.59 -13.62
CA LEU A 50 -13.79 -21.68 -14.58
C LEU A 50 -13.84 -23.11 -15.11
N ASP A 51 -15.01 -23.73 -14.94
CA ASP A 51 -15.31 -25.01 -15.56
C ASP A 51 -15.65 -24.74 -17.03
N LEU A 52 -14.65 -24.86 -17.91
CA LEU A 52 -14.80 -24.56 -19.34
C LEU A 52 -15.47 -25.71 -20.11
N ASP A 53 -15.63 -26.87 -19.48
CA ASP A 53 -16.19 -28.07 -20.10
C ASP A 53 -17.73 -28.08 -20.04
N ASP A 54 -18.35 -27.32 -19.12
CA ASP A 54 -19.80 -27.17 -19.00
C ASP A 54 -20.25 -25.70 -19.14
N PRO A 55 -20.60 -25.24 -20.37
CA PRO A 55 -21.05 -23.87 -20.63
C PRO A 55 -22.35 -23.47 -19.92
N LYS A 56 -23.09 -24.43 -19.34
CA LYS A 56 -24.36 -24.16 -18.64
C LYS A 56 -24.18 -23.98 -17.14
N LYS A 57 -23.01 -24.34 -16.60
CA LYS A 57 -22.70 -24.19 -15.20
C LYS A 57 -22.40 -22.72 -14.92
N LYS A 58 -23.12 -22.14 -13.96
CA LYS A 58 -22.82 -20.79 -13.49
C LYS A 58 -21.38 -20.72 -13.01
N THR A 59 -20.69 -19.69 -13.49
CA THR A 59 -19.34 -19.35 -13.11
C THR A 59 -19.34 -18.00 -12.39
N ILE A 60 -18.20 -17.66 -11.79
CA ILE A 60 -18.01 -16.36 -11.15
C ILE A 60 -18.19 -15.18 -12.13
N LEU A 61 -18.05 -15.43 -13.44
CA LEU A 61 -18.23 -14.43 -14.49
C LEU A 61 -19.71 -14.08 -14.70
N ASP A 62 -20.64 -14.97 -14.33
CA ASP A 62 -22.08 -14.77 -14.50
C ASP A 62 -22.69 -13.90 -13.38
N VAL A 63 -21.99 -13.78 -12.25
CA VAL A 63 -22.46 -13.02 -11.07
C VAL A 63 -21.82 -11.63 -10.95
N ILE A 64 -20.73 -11.36 -11.67
CA ILE A 64 -20.07 -10.06 -11.64
C ILE A 64 -20.69 -9.12 -12.68
N ASP A 65 -21.02 -7.89 -12.27
CA ASP A 65 -21.51 -6.85 -13.18
C ASP A 65 -20.36 -6.23 -13.99
N TRP A 66 -20.20 -6.70 -15.23
CA TRP A 66 -19.21 -6.25 -16.21
C TRP A 66 -19.34 -4.76 -16.60
N LYS A 67 -20.49 -4.13 -16.39
CA LYS A 67 -20.66 -2.69 -16.65
C LYS A 67 -20.10 -1.84 -15.52
N ARG A 68 -20.01 -2.42 -14.32
CA ARG A 68 -19.56 -1.74 -13.11
C ARG A 68 -18.10 -2.04 -12.77
N TYR A 69 -17.67 -3.28 -12.99
CA TYR A 69 -16.33 -3.73 -12.65
C TYR A 69 -15.53 -4.03 -13.90
N ARG A 70 -14.29 -3.56 -13.89
CA ARG A 70 -13.28 -4.03 -14.81
C ARG A 70 -12.68 -5.33 -14.29
N ILE A 71 -12.75 -6.35 -15.14
CA ILE A 71 -12.20 -7.66 -14.83
C ILE A 71 -10.70 -7.70 -15.15
N LEU A 72 -9.93 -8.17 -14.18
CA LEU A 72 -8.51 -8.44 -14.31
C LEU A 72 -8.27 -9.95 -14.16
N PRO A 73 -8.28 -10.72 -15.26
CA PRO A 73 -7.87 -12.11 -15.24
C PRO A 73 -6.48 -12.28 -14.65
N ASN A 74 -6.29 -13.27 -13.79
CA ASN A 74 -4.99 -13.60 -13.24
C ASN A 74 -4.52 -15.00 -13.68
N THR A 75 -3.20 -15.19 -13.68
CA THR A 75 -2.56 -16.47 -13.99
C THR A 75 -2.34 -17.32 -12.74
N ALA A 76 -3.17 -17.19 -11.70
CA ALA A 76 -3.00 -17.90 -10.45
C ALA A 76 -2.89 -19.43 -10.65
N GLY A 77 -1.93 -20.03 -9.92
CA GLY A 77 -1.61 -21.44 -10.02
C GLY A 77 -0.66 -21.81 -11.17
N CYS A 78 -0.23 -20.85 -11.99
CA CYS A 78 0.84 -21.07 -12.98
C CYS A 78 2.20 -21.08 -12.29
N ARG A 79 3.02 -22.08 -12.64
CA ARG A 79 4.37 -22.27 -12.05
C ARG A 79 5.49 -21.82 -12.96
N THR A 80 5.20 -21.65 -14.24
CA THR A 80 6.16 -21.29 -15.28
C THR A 80 5.61 -20.16 -16.13
N ALA A 81 6.51 -19.44 -16.80
CA ALA A 81 6.20 -18.40 -17.76
C ALA A 81 5.27 -18.92 -18.86
N ASP A 82 5.56 -20.12 -19.39
CA ASP A 82 4.79 -20.71 -20.48
C ASP A 82 3.35 -21.03 -20.05
N GLU A 83 3.15 -21.48 -18.81
CA GLU A 83 1.81 -21.67 -18.25
C GLU A 83 1.06 -20.35 -18.12
N ALA A 84 1.71 -19.31 -17.59
CA ALA A 84 1.09 -18.00 -17.40
C ALA A 84 0.71 -17.36 -18.75
N ILE A 85 1.59 -17.43 -19.74
CA ILE A 85 1.34 -16.93 -21.10
C ILE A 85 0.13 -17.66 -21.71
N ARG A 86 0.05 -18.99 -21.58
CA ARG A 86 -1.10 -19.76 -22.09
C ARG A 86 -2.41 -19.32 -21.45
N ILE A 87 -2.43 -19.13 -20.13
CA ILE A 87 -3.64 -18.69 -19.40
C ILE A 87 -4.03 -17.26 -19.78
N ALA A 88 -3.06 -16.34 -19.94
CA ALA A 88 -3.33 -14.98 -20.38
C ALA A 88 -3.93 -14.93 -21.80
N ARG A 89 -3.35 -15.69 -22.74
CA ARG A 89 -3.90 -15.82 -24.11
C ARG A 89 -5.29 -16.44 -24.12
N LEU A 90 -5.54 -17.42 -23.26
CA LEU A 90 -6.88 -18.00 -23.09
C LEU A 90 -7.88 -16.92 -22.62
N ALA A 91 -7.51 -16.12 -21.61
CA ALA A 91 -8.31 -15.00 -21.10
C ALA A 91 -8.76 -14.06 -22.22
N ARG A 92 -7.80 -13.64 -23.05
CA ARG A 92 -8.02 -12.74 -24.18
C ARG A 92 -8.90 -13.40 -25.25
N SER A 93 -8.65 -14.66 -25.58
CA SER A 93 -9.43 -15.39 -26.59
C SER A 93 -10.90 -15.61 -26.19
N MET A 94 -11.17 -15.69 -24.88
CA MET A 94 -12.52 -15.72 -24.32
C MET A 94 -13.20 -14.34 -24.30
N GLY A 95 -12.51 -13.28 -24.74
CA GLY A 95 -13.03 -11.91 -24.74
C GLY A 95 -13.10 -11.26 -23.35
N LEU A 96 -12.37 -11.79 -22.35
CA LEU A 96 -12.49 -11.31 -20.98
C LEU A 96 -11.77 -9.96 -20.78
N SER A 97 -10.50 -9.89 -21.17
CA SER A 97 -9.68 -8.69 -21.01
C SER A 97 -8.34 -8.84 -21.71
N ASP A 98 -7.79 -7.73 -22.20
CA ASP A 98 -6.37 -7.61 -22.58
C ASP A 98 -5.48 -7.25 -21.38
N TRP A 99 -6.08 -7.00 -20.21
CA TRP A 99 -5.34 -6.81 -18.97
C TRP A 99 -5.09 -8.16 -18.31
N VAL A 100 -3.92 -8.33 -17.71
CA VAL A 100 -3.58 -9.56 -17.01
C VAL A 100 -2.81 -9.28 -15.73
N LYS A 101 -3.31 -9.82 -14.62
CA LYS A 101 -2.55 -9.94 -13.38
C LYS A 101 -1.62 -11.14 -13.52
N LEU A 102 -0.35 -10.86 -13.78
CA LEU A 102 0.65 -11.88 -14.02
C LEU A 102 1.17 -12.41 -12.67
N GLU A 103 0.84 -13.66 -12.39
CA GLU A 103 1.28 -14.44 -11.23
C GLU A 103 2.02 -15.70 -11.72
N VAL A 104 3.29 -15.83 -11.38
CA VAL A 104 4.08 -17.04 -11.64
C VAL A 104 4.70 -17.52 -10.33
N ILE A 105 4.13 -18.58 -9.76
CA ILE A 105 4.41 -19.04 -8.41
C ILE A 105 4.79 -20.52 -8.45
N PRO A 106 6.09 -20.86 -8.27
CA PRO A 106 6.56 -22.24 -8.38
C PRO A 106 6.14 -23.10 -7.17
N ASP A 107 6.23 -22.54 -5.96
CA ASP A 107 5.88 -23.23 -4.71
C ASP A 107 4.54 -22.71 -4.14
N PRO A 108 3.47 -23.53 -4.18
CA PRO A 108 2.16 -23.12 -3.69
C PRO A 108 2.08 -23.02 -2.15
N ARG A 109 3.09 -23.47 -1.40
CA ARG A 109 3.09 -23.41 0.07
C ARG A 109 3.30 -22.00 0.60
N TYR A 110 4.26 -21.29 0.01
CA TYR A 110 4.65 -19.95 0.44
C TYR A 110 4.15 -18.86 -0.49
N LEU A 111 3.74 -19.22 -1.72
CA LEU A 111 3.14 -18.30 -2.68
C LEU A 111 4.04 -17.12 -3.08
N PHE A 112 5.36 -17.27 -2.98
CA PHE A 112 6.31 -16.29 -3.49
C PHE A 112 6.41 -16.37 -5.02
N PRO A 113 6.44 -15.24 -5.73
CA PRO A 113 6.60 -15.23 -7.17
C PRO A 113 8.05 -15.53 -7.58
N ASP A 114 8.20 -16.19 -8.72
CA ASP A 114 9.50 -16.39 -9.37
C ASP A 114 9.87 -15.14 -10.19
N PRO A 115 10.97 -14.44 -9.85
CA PRO A 115 11.31 -13.20 -10.53
C PRO A 115 11.72 -13.40 -12.00
N GLU A 116 12.38 -14.50 -12.34
CA GLU A 116 12.88 -14.76 -13.69
C GLU A 116 11.75 -15.18 -14.62
N GLU A 117 10.92 -16.12 -14.16
CA GLU A 117 9.77 -16.58 -14.94
C GLU A 117 8.70 -15.48 -15.08
N THR A 118 8.54 -14.62 -14.07
CA THR A 118 7.66 -13.44 -14.17
C THR A 118 8.18 -12.46 -15.23
N LEU A 119 9.47 -12.12 -15.22
CA LEU A 119 10.06 -11.20 -16.20
C LEU A 119 9.97 -11.77 -17.63
N LYS A 120 10.22 -13.07 -17.78
CA LYS A 120 10.10 -13.79 -19.06
C LYS A 120 8.67 -13.74 -19.60
N ALA A 121 7.67 -14.06 -18.77
CA ALA A 121 6.26 -14.00 -19.19
C ALA A 121 5.80 -12.58 -19.49
N ALA A 122 6.17 -11.61 -18.64
CA ALA A 122 5.80 -10.21 -18.82
C ALA A 122 6.27 -9.68 -20.18
N ARG A 123 7.51 -10.00 -20.59
CA ARG A 123 8.06 -9.57 -21.88
C ARG A 123 7.24 -10.06 -23.06
N VAL A 124 6.95 -11.36 -23.10
CA VAL A 124 6.14 -11.96 -24.16
C VAL A 124 4.74 -11.35 -24.20
N LEU A 125 4.13 -11.15 -23.04
CA LEU A 125 2.77 -10.61 -22.96
C LEU A 125 2.71 -9.14 -23.36
N VAL A 126 3.68 -8.31 -22.95
CA VAL A 126 3.75 -6.91 -23.38
C VAL A 126 4.01 -6.81 -24.88
N ASP A 127 4.92 -7.63 -25.45
CA ASP A 127 5.15 -7.69 -26.91
C ASP A 127 3.88 -8.10 -27.69
N GLU A 128 2.98 -8.85 -27.06
CA GLU A 128 1.68 -9.23 -27.60
C GLU A 128 0.55 -8.21 -27.35
N GLY A 129 0.87 -7.06 -26.75
CA GLY A 129 -0.07 -5.96 -26.48
C GLY A 129 -0.92 -6.12 -25.22
N PHE A 130 -0.61 -7.08 -24.34
CA PHE A 130 -1.28 -7.18 -23.05
C PHE A 130 -0.92 -6.01 -22.13
N GLN A 131 -1.90 -5.55 -21.35
CA GLN A 131 -1.67 -4.64 -20.24
C GLN A 131 -1.31 -5.47 -19.01
N VAL A 132 0.00 -5.64 -18.78
CA VAL A 132 0.51 -6.56 -17.75
C VAL A 132 0.63 -5.86 -16.40
N LEU A 133 0.02 -6.46 -15.37
CA LEU A 133 0.11 -6.07 -13.96
C LEU A 133 0.84 -7.19 -13.20
N PRO A 134 2.16 -7.11 -12.98
CA PRO A 134 2.95 -8.22 -12.46
C PRO A 134 2.96 -8.27 -10.92
N TYR A 135 2.60 -9.43 -10.35
CA TYR A 135 2.79 -9.76 -8.94
C TYR A 135 4.25 -10.14 -8.68
N ILE A 136 4.94 -9.38 -7.83
CA ILE A 136 6.39 -9.53 -7.60
C ILE A 136 6.75 -9.50 -6.11
N ASN A 137 7.95 -10.01 -5.81
CA ASN A 137 8.62 -9.68 -4.56
C ASN A 137 8.88 -8.16 -4.49
N ALA A 138 9.06 -7.62 -3.30
CA ALA A 138 9.52 -6.23 -3.14
C ALA A 138 11.01 -6.12 -3.54
N ASP A 139 11.28 -6.22 -4.83
CA ASP A 139 12.59 -6.11 -5.46
C ASP A 139 12.59 -4.88 -6.40
N PRO A 140 13.23 -3.78 -6.01
CA PRO A 140 13.31 -2.57 -6.83
C PRO A 140 13.95 -2.79 -8.21
N VAL A 141 14.93 -3.70 -8.30
CA VAL A 141 15.61 -3.98 -9.57
C VAL A 141 14.68 -4.70 -10.52
N LEU A 142 13.90 -5.68 -10.02
CA LEU A 142 12.90 -6.36 -10.83
C LEU A 142 11.76 -5.40 -11.24
N ALA A 143 11.27 -4.56 -10.32
CA ALA A 143 10.24 -3.57 -10.61
C ALA A 143 10.66 -2.66 -11.77
N ARG A 144 11.88 -2.11 -11.72
CA ARG A 144 12.44 -1.29 -12.81
C ARG A 144 12.53 -2.06 -14.13
N LYS A 145 13.00 -3.30 -14.11
CA LYS A 145 13.08 -4.14 -15.32
C LYS A 145 11.71 -4.42 -15.94
N LEU A 146 10.67 -4.58 -15.12
CA LEU A 146 9.30 -4.79 -15.58
C LEU A 146 8.70 -3.51 -16.18
N GLU A 147 8.95 -2.37 -15.54
CA GLU A 147 8.61 -1.05 -16.09
C GLU A 147 9.29 -0.83 -17.46
N GLU A 148 10.60 -1.07 -17.56
CA GLU A 148 11.39 -0.85 -18.78
C GLU A 148 10.88 -1.66 -19.98
N ILE A 149 10.31 -2.86 -19.74
CA ILE A 149 9.72 -3.67 -20.81
C ILE A 149 8.27 -3.28 -21.13
N GLY A 150 7.65 -2.39 -20.35
CA GLY A 150 6.32 -1.83 -20.62
C GLY A 150 5.17 -2.43 -19.83
N THR A 151 5.39 -3.00 -18.64
CA THR A 151 4.25 -3.35 -17.75
C THR A 151 3.52 -2.08 -17.32
N VAL A 152 2.19 -2.15 -17.17
CA VAL A 152 1.38 -0.96 -16.87
C VAL A 152 1.28 -0.64 -15.39
N THR A 153 1.75 -1.55 -14.55
CA THR A 153 1.96 -1.36 -13.11
C THR A 153 3.18 -2.17 -12.68
N VAL A 154 3.53 -2.04 -11.41
CA VAL A 154 4.28 -3.06 -10.66
C VAL A 154 3.54 -3.35 -9.36
N MET A 155 3.48 -4.62 -8.96
CA MET A 155 2.70 -5.03 -7.78
C MET A 155 3.54 -5.77 -6.74
N PRO A 156 4.34 -5.05 -5.94
CA PRO A 156 5.16 -5.66 -4.90
C PRO A 156 4.29 -6.22 -3.76
N LEU A 157 4.70 -7.40 -3.27
CA LEU A 157 4.05 -8.04 -2.15
C LEU A 157 4.39 -7.36 -0.82
N GLY A 158 3.40 -7.20 0.07
CA GLY A 158 3.65 -6.78 1.46
C GLY A 158 4.22 -7.93 2.32
N SER A 159 3.57 -9.09 2.23
CA SER A 159 3.99 -10.38 2.82
C SER A 159 3.29 -11.52 2.05
N PRO A 160 3.63 -12.81 2.28
CA PRO A 160 3.07 -13.93 1.51
C PRO A 160 1.54 -13.91 1.39
N ILE A 161 1.02 -14.33 0.23
CA ILE A 161 -0.43 -14.31 -0.07
C ILE A 161 -1.22 -15.03 1.03
N GLY A 162 -2.16 -14.30 1.62
CA GLY A 162 -3.07 -14.84 2.63
C GLY A 162 -2.46 -15.05 4.01
N SER A 163 -1.22 -14.61 4.25
CA SER A 163 -0.59 -14.67 5.58
C SER A 163 -1.18 -13.65 6.56
N GLY A 164 -1.64 -12.50 6.07
CA GLY A 164 -2.17 -11.41 6.90
C GLY A 164 -1.12 -10.76 7.81
N GLN A 165 0.17 -10.84 7.46
CA GLN A 165 1.27 -10.31 8.26
C GLN A 165 1.57 -8.83 8.00
N GLY A 166 0.75 -8.16 7.19
CA GLY A 166 0.92 -6.77 6.80
C GLY A 166 2.10 -6.58 5.84
N ILE A 167 2.76 -5.44 5.95
CA ILE A 167 3.86 -5.02 5.07
C ILE A 167 5.21 -5.27 5.77
N GLN A 168 5.89 -6.36 5.43
CA GLN A 168 7.18 -6.73 6.02
C GLN A 168 8.36 -6.09 5.29
N THR A 169 8.25 -5.90 3.98
CA THR A 169 9.29 -5.34 3.11
C THR A 169 9.07 -3.86 2.83
N MET A 170 8.85 -3.11 3.92
CA MET A 170 8.48 -1.70 3.92
C MET A 170 9.45 -0.83 3.11
N GLU A 171 10.75 -0.96 3.39
CA GLU A 171 11.78 -0.13 2.76
C GLU A 171 11.92 -0.44 1.27
N GLN A 172 11.81 -1.71 0.89
CA GLN A 172 11.87 -2.10 -0.51
C GLN A 172 10.66 -1.57 -1.30
N ILE A 173 9.47 -1.62 -0.70
CA ILE A 173 8.26 -1.04 -1.31
C ILE A 173 8.41 0.49 -1.45
N ARG A 174 8.98 1.16 -0.44
CA ARG A 174 9.27 2.60 -0.51
C ARG A 174 10.19 2.94 -1.68
N ILE A 175 11.27 2.18 -1.88
CA ILE A 175 12.18 2.38 -3.02
C ILE A 175 11.43 2.21 -4.35
N ILE A 176 10.58 1.17 -4.46
CA ILE A 176 9.76 0.95 -5.67
C ILE A 176 8.83 2.14 -5.92
N ILE A 177 8.16 2.64 -4.89
CA ILE A 177 7.27 3.81 -4.99
C ILE A 177 8.03 5.06 -5.43
N GLU A 178 9.23 5.28 -4.91
CA GLU A 178 10.05 6.46 -5.23
C GLU A 178 10.62 6.41 -6.65
N GLU A 179 10.97 5.22 -7.16
CA GLU A 179 11.63 5.07 -8.47
C GLU A 179 10.67 4.81 -9.64
N ALA A 180 9.53 4.13 -9.39
CA ALA A 180 8.64 3.70 -10.46
C ALA A 180 7.90 4.88 -11.11
N ARG A 181 7.75 4.80 -12.44
CA ARG A 181 6.96 5.76 -13.24
C ARG A 181 5.62 5.21 -13.66
N VAL A 182 5.38 3.93 -13.41
CA VAL A 182 4.10 3.25 -13.55
C VAL A 182 3.46 3.11 -12.17
N PRO A 183 2.11 3.02 -12.08
CA PRO A 183 1.44 2.87 -10.79
C PRO A 183 1.95 1.69 -9.97
N VAL A 184 2.19 1.92 -8.68
CA VAL A 184 2.62 0.90 -7.73
C VAL A 184 1.42 0.41 -6.92
N VAL A 185 1.12 -0.89 -7.03
CA VAL A 185 -0.02 -1.52 -6.34
C VAL A 185 0.49 -2.48 -5.28
N VAL A 186 0.33 -2.16 -4.00
CA VAL A 186 0.73 -3.11 -2.95
C VAL A 186 -0.27 -4.27 -2.94
N ASP A 187 0.21 -5.46 -3.29
CA ASP A 187 -0.58 -6.69 -3.36
C ASP A 187 -0.17 -7.64 -2.23
N ALA A 188 -1.06 -8.55 -1.84
CA ALA A 188 -0.81 -9.59 -0.86
C ALA A 188 -0.37 -9.09 0.54
N GLY A 189 -0.44 -9.98 1.52
CA GLY A 189 0.01 -9.69 2.88
C GLY A 189 -0.88 -8.81 3.75
N ILE A 190 -1.70 -7.92 3.17
CA ILE A 190 -2.66 -7.08 3.91
C ILE A 190 -3.63 -7.96 4.68
N GLY A 191 -3.63 -7.82 6.02
CA GLY A 191 -4.48 -8.55 6.96
C GLY A 191 -5.60 -7.70 7.55
N VAL A 192 -5.35 -6.39 7.72
CA VAL A 192 -6.31 -5.44 8.31
C VAL A 192 -6.36 -4.12 7.54
N PRO A 193 -7.42 -3.30 7.69
CA PRO A 193 -7.51 -2.00 7.03
C PRO A 193 -6.32 -1.06 7.31
N SER A 194 -5.71 -1.13 8.50
CA SER A 194 -4.52 -0.33 8.80
C SER A 194 -3.29 -0.70 7.98
N ASP A 195 -3.17 -1.95 7.49
CA ASP A 195 -2.09 -2.33 6.57
C ASP A 195 -2.27 -1.68 5.20
N ALA A 196 -3.52 -1.64 4.72
CA ALA A 196 -3.86 -0.96 3.47
C ALA A 196 -3.63 0.54 3.59
N ALA A 197 -4.05 1.16 4.71
CA ALA A 197 -3.77 2.56 4.99
C ALA A 197 -2.27 2.84 4.98
N LEU A 198 -1.47 1.98 5.62
CA LEU A 198 -0.01 2.10 5.64
C LEU A 198 0.60 2.05 4.23
N ALA A 199 0.14 1.15 3.35
CA ALA A 199 0.59 1.14 1.95
C ALA A 199 0.29 2.48 1.23
N MET A 200 -0.92 3.02 1.43
CA MET A 200 -1.30 4.31 0.84
C MET A 200 -0.48 5.47 1.41
N GLU A 201 -0.16 5.44 2.72
CA GLU A 201 0.66 6.43 3.40
C GLU A 201 2.12 6.44 2.89
N LEU A 202 2.64 5.29 2.46
CA LEU A 202 3.96 5.20 1.80
C LEU A 202 3.96 5.84 0.40
N GLY A 203 2.79 6.07 -0.18
CA GLY A 203 2.64 6.60 -1.53
C GLY A 203 2.30 5.55 -2.58
N ALA A 204 1.86 4.35 -2.20
CA ALA A 204 1.31 3.40 -3.17
C ALA A 204 0.10 4.01 -3.88
N ASP A 205 -0.05 3.71 -5.17
CA ASP A 205 -1.16 4.20 -5.97
C ASP A 205 -2.47 3.46 -5.69
N ALA A 206 -2.35 2.18 -5.35
CA ALA A 206 -3.47 1.33 -4.99
C ALA A 206 -3.03 0.17 -4.09
N VAL A 207 -4.02 -0.52 -3.56
CA VAL A 207 -3.85 -1.79 -2.84
C VAL A 207 -4.72 -2.87 -3.45
N LEU A 208 -4.24 -4.10 -3.46
CA LEU A 208 -5.03 -5.27 -3.84
C LEU A 208 -5.25 -6.15 -2.61
N VAL A 209 -6.52 -6.29 -2.20
CA VAL A 209 -6.92 -7.03 -1.01
C VAL A 209 -7.87 -8.16 -1.38
N ASN A 210 -7.61 -9.38 -0.88
CA ASN A 210 -8.52 -10.52 -1.05
C ASN A 210 -8.78 -11.22 0.27
N THR A 211 -7.78 -11.92 0.82
CA THR A 211 -7.97 -12.84 1.95
C THR A 211 -8.56 -12.14 3.19
N ALA A 212 -8.09 -10.93 3.50
CA ALA A 212 -8.59 -10.15 4.64
C ALA A 212 -10.09 -9.81 4.54
N ILE A 213 -10.60 -9.60 3.32
CA ILE A 213 -12.02 -9.31 3.10
C ILE A 213 -12.81 -10.63 3.05
N ALA A 214 -12.33 -11.58 2.24
CA ALA A 214 -13.04 -12.82 1.97
C ALA A 214 -13.23 -13.74 3.20
N LEU A 215 -12.27 -13.71 4.14
CA LEU A 215 -12.28 -14.54 5.34
C LEU A 215 -12.63 -13.77 6.63
N ALA A 216 -13.07 -12.52 6.52
CA ALA A 216 -13.58 -11.78 7.68
C ALA A 216 -14.84 -12.49 8.23
N SER A 217 -15.01 -12.47 9.57
CA SER A 217 -16.17 -13.07 10.24
C SER A 217 -17.51 -12.53 9.74
N ASP A 218 -17.49 -11.28 9.25
CA ASP A 218 -18.51 -10.73 8.38
C ASP A 218 -17.84 -10.17 7.10
N PRO A 219 -17.95 -10.87 5.95
CA PRO A 219 -17.41 -10.40 4.68
C PRO A 219 -18.25 -9.26 4.10
N GLN A 220 -19.44 -8.97 4.65
CA GLN A 220 -19.96 -7.61 4.61
C GLN A 220 -19.20 -6.87 5.69
N PRO A 221 -18.17 -6.10 5.35
CA PRO A 221 -17.60 -5.33 6.41
C PRO A 221 -18.70 -4.40 6.92
N GLU A 222 -18.84 -4.29 8.23
CA GLU A 222 -19.24 -3.02 8.85
C GLU A 222 -18.13 -1.99 8.53
N LEU A 223 -17.85 -1.77 7.23
CA LEU A 223 -17.20 -0.59 6.73
C LEU A 223 -18.23 0.49 6.98
N PRO A 224 -17.95 1.44 7.88
CA PRO A 224 -18.90 2.49 8.16
C PRO A 224 -19.05 3.33 6.88
N ASP A 225 -20.09 3.14 6.08
CA ASP A 225 -20.44 3.90 4.87
C ASP A 225 -19.29 4.03 3.82
N ARG A 226 -19.59 3.80 2.54
CA ARG A 226 -18.70 4.10 1.39
C ARG A 226 -18.03 5.48 1.49
N ARG A 227 -18.70 6.44 2.13
CA ARG A 227 -18.15 7.76 2.40
C ARG A 227 -16.98 7.73 3.36
N ARG A 228 -16.96 6.91 4.41
CA ARG A 228 -15.97 7.04 5.50
C ARG A 228 -14.61 6.43 5.16
N VAL A 229 -14.51 5.35 4.38
CA VAL A 229 -13.20 4.83 3.91
C VAL A 229 -12.56 5.80 2.89
N ALA A 230 -13.34 6.27 1.93
CA ALA A 230 -12.89 7.29 0.98
C ALA A 230 -12.60 8.64 1.67
N THR A 231 -13.33 8.98 2.75
CA THR A 231 -13.07 10.16 3.57
C THR A 231 -11.87 9.97 4.50
N GLU A 232 -11.62 8.77 5.03
CA GLU A 232 -10.45 8.46 5.86
C GLU A 232 -9.18 8.45 5.03
N LEU A 233 -9.23 7.96 3.79
CA LEU A 233 -8.16 8.11 2.79
C LEU A 233 -8.03 9.56 2.24
N ALA A 234 -9.01 10.42 2.51
CA ALA A 234 -8.98 11.86 2.21
C ALA A 234 -8.69 12.73 3.45
N ARG A 235 -8.53 12.13 4.64
CA ARG A 235 -8.04 12.84 5.82
C ARG A 235 -6.54 13.05 5.64
N PRO A 236 -5.99 14.20 6.08
CA PRO A 236 -4.55 14.34 6.13
C PRO A 236 -3.98 13.21 6.99
N VAL A 237 -2.92 12.56 6.51
CA VAL A 237 -2.12 11.59 7.25
C VAL A 237 -1.76 12.21 8.59
N ALA A 238 -2.07 11.53 9.70
CA ALA A 238 -1.83 12.08 11.03
C ALA A 238 -0.36 12.48 11.21
N MET A 239 0.57 11.69 10.64
CA MET A 239 2.00 11.96 10.56
C MET A 239 2.64 11.31 9.32
N ALA A 240 3.23 12.11 8.42
CA ALA A 240 3.98 11.58 7.28
C ALA A 240 5.49 11.56 7.58
N ILE A 241 6.13 10.39 7.42
CA ILE A 241 7.56 10.20 7.69
C ILE A 241 8.36 10.34 6.39
N VAL A 242 9.23 11.34 6.33
CA VAL A 242 10.02 11.73 5.14
C VAL A 242 11.51 11.71 5.44
N SER A 243 12.34 11.52 4.41
CA SER A 243 13.80 11.44 4.52
C SER A 243 14.54 12.72 4.08
N SER A 244 13.85 13.65 3.43
CA SER A 244 14.40 14.93 2.95
C SER A 244 13.35 16.04 2.98
N ALA A 245 13.81 17.30 2.83
CA ALA A 245 12.94 18.46 2.70
C ALA A 245 12.07 18.38 1.45
N GLU A 246 12.64 17.95 0.33
CA GLU A 246 11.90 17.82 -0.93
C GLU A 246 10.74 16.83 -0.80
N ALA A 247 10.98 15.67 -0.19
CA ALA A 247 9.94 14.68 0.11
C ALA A 247 8.91 15.22 1.11
N GLY A 248 9.38 15.95 2.13
CA GLY A 248 8.53 16.64 3.10
C GLY A 248 7.57 17.63 2.47
N LEU A 249 8.04 18.46 1.54
CA LEU A 249 7.21 19.45 0.86
C LEU A 249 6.19 18.82 -0.09
N ARG A 250 6.52 17.68 -0.71
CA ARG A 250 5.54 16.88 -1.47
C ARG A 250 4.47 16.28 -0.57
N ALA A 251 4.84 15.87 0.66
CA ALA A 251 3.93 15.25 1.63
C ALA A 251 3.08 16.27 2.41
N ALA A 252 3.57 17.50 2.62
CA ALA A 252 2.94 18.54 3.44
C ALA A 252 1.44 18.77 3.15
N PRO A 253 0.97 18.82 1.87
CA PRO A 253 -0.44 19.04 1.56
C PRO A 253 -1.38 17.88 1.96
N ARG A 254 -0.81 16.74 2.38
CA ARG A 254 -1.51 15.50 2.72
C ARG A 254 -1.25 15.05 4.15
N ALA A 255 -0.55 15.82 4.99
CA ALA A 255 -0.21 15.45 6.35
C ALA A 255 -0.64 16.53 7.36
N THR A 256 -0.96 16.16 8.61
CA THR A 256 -1.13 17.14 9.70
C THR A 256 0.18 17.47 10.40
N ILE A 257 1.18 16.60 10.30
CA ILE A 257 2.54 16.82 10.80
C ILE A 257 3.51 16.01 9.93
N LEU A 258 4.72 16.53 9.73
CA LEU A 258 5.80 15.82 9.03
C LEU A 258 6.81 15.34 10.05
N GLN A 259 7.28 14.10 9.94
CA GLN A 259 8.45 13.63 10.67
C GLN A 259 9.63 13.48 9.70
N LEU A 260 10.68 14.27 9.89
CA LEU A 260 11.95 14.07 9.18
C LEU A 260 12.74 12.95 9.88
N ARG A 261 12.91 11.82 9.18
CA ARG A 261 13.67 10.65 9.63
C ARG A 261 14.69 10.28 8.56
N ALA A 262 15.93 10.71 8.76
CA ALA A 262 17.05 10.42 7.88
C ALA A 262 18.25 9.87 8.69
N PRO A 263 18.18 8.61 9.17
CA PRO A 263 19.16 8.06 10.11
C PRO A 263 20.58 7.92 9.51
N GLY A 264 20.72 7.99 8.19
CA GLY A 264 22.01 7.94 7.50
C GLY A 264 22.72 9.29 7.34
N LEU A 265 22.08 10.42 7.69
CA LEU A 265 22.67 11.74 7.52
C LEU A 265 23.53 12.13 8.73
N HIS A 266 24.66 12.79 8.45
CA HIS A 266 25.40 13.49 9.48
C HIS A 266 24.62 14.71 9.97
N THR A 267 24.94 15.19 11.18
CA THR A 267 24.17 16.24 11.86
C THR A 267 24.04 17.53 11.05
N VAL A 268 25.12 17.96 10.37
CA VAL A 268 25.09 19.16 9.54
C VAL A 268 24.17 19.02 8.32
N ASP A 269 24.07 17.83 7.75
CA ASP A 269 23.23 17.56 6.58
C ASP A 269 21.78 17.40 7.00
N LEU A 270 21.53 16.73 8.13
CA LEU A 270 20.21 16.62 8.73
C LEU A 270 19.65 17.98 9.14
N GLU A 271 20.47 18.86 9.74
CA GLU A 271 20.07 20.22 10.10
C GLU A 271 19.71 21.04 8.86
N ARG A 272 20.50 20.93 7.79
CA ARG A 272 20.21 21.63 6.52
C ARG A 272 18.87 21.20 5.93
N GLU A 273 18.61 19.89 5.85
CA GLU A 273 17.34 19.34 5.39
C GLU A 273 16.18 19.76 6.31
N ALA A 274 16.39 19.70 7.63
CA ALA A 274 15.39 20.12 8.61
C ALA A 274 15.05 21.61 8.48
N SER A 275 16.05 22.48 8.38
CA SER A 275 15.88 23.93 8.23
C SER A 275 15.17 24.29 6.92
N ALA A 276 15.52 23.62 5.82
CA ALA A 276 14.84 23.80 4.54
C ALA A 276 13.36 23.38 4.62
N LEU A 277 13.08 22.24 5.26
CA LEU A 277 11.72 21.72 5.41
C LEU A 277 10.89 22.59 6.35
N VAL A 278 11.43 22.97 7.52
CA VAL A 278 10.74 23.83 8.50
C VAL A 278 10.42 25.19 7.90
N GLY A 279 11.36 25.80 7.16
CA GLY A 279 11.17 27.11 6.56
C GLY A 279 10.15 27.14 5.41
N SER A 280 9.89 25.99 4.79
CA SER A 280 9.07 25.90 3.57
C SER A 280 7.75 25.14 3.77
N SER A 281 7.64 24.33 4.83
CA SER A 281 6.45 23.52 5.12
C SER A 281 5.31 24.36 5.67
N THR A 282 4.09 24.11 5.19
CA THR A 282 2.86 24.71 5.73
C THR A 282 2.30 23.96 6.94
N VAL A 283 2.89 22.82 7.31
CA VAL A 283 2.46 21.99 8.43
C VAL A 283 3.62 21.76 9.40
N PRO A 284 3.34 21.53 10.70
CA PRO A 284 4.39 21.35 11.70
C PRO A 284 5.34 20.19 11.33
N VAL A 285 6.63 20.39 11.60
CA VAL A 285 7.68 19.40 11.32
C VAL A 285 8.28 18.95 12.64
N VAL A 286 8.40 17.64 12.85
CA VAL A 286 9.13 17.02 13.95
C VAL A 286 10.35 16.28 13.43
N ILE A 287 11.42 16.25 14.21
CA ILE A 287 12.66 15.58 13.83
C ILE A 287 12.79 14.27 14.60
N SER A 288 13.20 13.20 13.92
CA SER A 288 13.43 11.91 14.58
C SER A 288 14.67 11.98 15.49
N SER A 289 14.51 11.63 16.78
CA SER A 289 15.59 11.45 17.79
C SER A 289 16.48 12.65 18.12
N ARG A 290 16.59 13.67 17.26
CA ARG A 290 17.63 14.71 17.33
C ARG A 290 17.10 16.01 17.94
N CYS A 291 16.97 16.05 19.27
CA CYS A 291 16.55 17.25 20.01
C CYS A 291 17.44 18.47 19.74
N ASP A 292 18.75 18.26 19.53
CA ASP A 292 19.70 19.30 19.15
C ASP A 292 19.36 19.94 17.80
N VAL A 293 19.01 19.13 16.80
CA VAL A 293 18.56 19.62 15.48
C VAL A 293 17.22 20.33 15.59
N VAL A 294 16.28 19.82 16.41
CA VAL A 294 14.98 20.49 16.66
C VAL A 294 15.19 21.92 17.16
N LEU A 295 16.12 22.13 18.09
CA LEU A 295 16.43 23.44 18.63
C LEU A 295 17.11 24.34 17.59
N ALA A 296 18.04 23.79 16.80
CA ALA A 296 18.78 24.54 15.80
C ALA A 296 17.89 25.06 14.66
N CYS A 297 17.01 24.21 14.12
CA CYS A 297 16.16 24.56 12.97
C CYS A 297 14.79 25.13 13.37
N GLY A 298 14.46 25.16 14.67
CA GLY A 298 13.18 25.66 15.17
C GLY A 298 11.98 24.74 14.88
N ALA A 299 12.21 23.44 14.66
CA ALA A 299 11.16 22.47 14.38
C ALA A 299 10.09 22.42 15.49
N ALA A 300 8.87 21.97 15.14
CA ALA A 300 7.75 21.88 16.05
C ALA A 300 7.98 20.90 17.21
N GLY A 301 8.88 19.92 17.05
CA GLY A 301 9.22 18.99 18.12
C GLY A 301 10.09 17.81 17.69
N VAL A 302 10.20 16.83 18.58
CA VAL A 302 10.95 15.59 18.36
C VAL A 302 10.00 14.38 18.38
N ASN A 303 10.25 13.39 17.55
CA ASN A 303 9.63 12.06 17.68
C ASN A 303 10.70 11.00 17.99
N LEU A 304 10.50 10.23 19.05
CA LEU A 304 11.46 9.28 19.60
C LEU A 304 11.08 7.83 19.23
N PRO A 305 12.01 7.01 18.71
CA PRO A 305 11.86 5.56 18.70
C PRO A 305 11.61 4.97 20.10
N GLU A 306 11.08 3.75 20.14
CA GLU A 306 10.76 3.06 21.39
C GLU A 306 11.98 2.86 22.31
N ARG A 307 13.18 2.71 21.72
CA ARG A 307 14.45 2.52 22.43
C ARG A 307 15.33 3.77 22.44
N ASP A 308 14.73 4.94 22.60
CA ASP A 308 15.44 6.22 22.74
C ASP A 308 15.36 6.74 24.18
N ILE A 309 15.89 7.95 24.43
CA ILE A 309 15.75 8.67 25.71
C ILE A 309 14.28 8.78 26.16
N SER A 310 14.05 8.99 27.46
CA SER A 310 12.69 9.14 27.97
C SER A 310 11.99 10.37 27.36
N THR A 311 10.66 10.34 27.19
CA THR A 311 9.92 11.52 26.73
C THR A 311 10.05 12.66 27.74
N ARG A 312 10.19 12.32 29.03
CA ARG A 312 10.53 13.25 30.12
C ARG A 312 11.88 13.92 29.91
N ASP A 313 12.93 13.18 29.59
CA ASP A 313 14.26 13.75 29.37
C ASP A 313 14.28 14.61 28.10
N ALA A 314 13.66 14.13 27.01
CA ALA A 314 13.51 14.92 25.80
C ALA A 314 12.76 16.24 26.05
N ARG A 315 11.73 16.23 26.90
CA ARG A 315 11.00 17.43 27.34
C ARG A 315 11.91 18.45 28.02
N THR A 316 12.86 18.02 28.84
CA THR A 316 13.83 18.94 29.45
C THR A 316 14.75 19.62 28.43
N LEU A 317 14.96 18.99 27.28
CA LEU A 317 15.80 19.53 26.20
C LEU A 317 15.02 20.47 25.27
N VAL A 318 13.82 20.08 24.85
CA VAL A 318 13.07 20.82 23.80
C VAL A 318 11.99 21.77 24.35
N GLY A 319 11.79 21.83 25.67
CA GLY A 319 10.84 22.74 26.33
C GLY A 319 9.38 22.45 25.95
N GLU A 320 8.58 23.47 25.68
CA GLU A 320 7.15 23.35 25.35
C GLU A 320 6.85 22.73 23.96
N ARG A 321 7.88 22.35 23.19
CA ARG A 321 7.72 21.74 21.85
C ARG A 321 7.07 20.36 21.89
N LEU A 322 6.65 19.84 20.74
CA LEU A 322 6.07 18.50 20.66
C LEU A 322 7.12 17.44 21.03
N VAL A 323 6.70 16.47 21.84
CA VAL A 323 7.50 15.27 22.13
C VAL A 323 6.61 14.07 21.82
N GLY A 324 7.00 13.34 20.78
CA GLY A 324 6.35 12.12 20.34
C GLY A 324 7.16 10.87 20.68
N ARG A 325 6.48 9.74 20.83
CA ARG A 325 7.13 8.43 20.87
C ARG A 325 6.42 7.44 19.95
N SER A 326 7.20 6.74 19.13
CA SER A 326 6.78 5.56 18.39
C SER A 326 6.75 4.35 19.32
N VAL A 327 5.65 3.62 19.33
CA VAL A 327 5.43 2.47 20.22
C VAL A 327 4.88 1.28 19.42
N HIS A 328 5.20 0.06 19.83
CA HIS A 328 4.83 -1.15 19.09
C HIS A 328 3.90 -2.10 19.86
N SER A 329 3.48 -1.70 21.06
CA SER A 329 2.51 -2.42 21.89
C SER A 329 1.58 -1.48 22.65
N LEU A 330 0.42 -2.01 23.07
CA LEU A 330 -0.53 -1.28 23.92
C LEU A 330 0.08 -0.92 25.28
N GLU A 331 0.97 -1.76 25.81
CA GLU A 331 1.66 -1.52 27.07
C GLU A 331 2.65 -0.35 26.95
N SER A 332 3.48 -0.35 25.90
CA SER A 332 4.38 0.76 25.60
C SER A 332 3.63 2.07 25.31
N ALA A 333 2.45 2.00 24.69
CA ALA A 333 1.60 3.16 24.47
C ALA A 333 1.11 3.77 25.79
N LYS A 334 0.60 2.94 26.71
CA LYS A 334 0.19 3.38 28.06
C LYS A 334 1.35 3.94 28.87
N ALA A 335 2.53 3.35 28.75
CA ALA A 335 3.74 3.86 29.41
C ALA A 335 4.14 5.24 28.86
N ALA A 336 4.10 5.42 27.54
CA ALA A 336 4.35 6.73 26.91
C ALA A 336 3.30 7.77 27.32
N GLU A 337 2.03 7.38 27.44
CA GLU A 337 0.96 8.25 27.95
C GLU A 337 1.17 8.66 29.42
N ALA A 338 1.58 7.71 30.28
CA ALA A 338 1.90 7.99 31.67
C ALA A 338 3.11 8.93 31.84
N GLU A 339 4.02 8.95 30.87
CA GLU A 339 5.14 9.91 30.80
C GLU A 339 4.72 11.26 30.18
N GLY A 340 3.46 11.42 29.77
CA GLY A 340 2.89 12.68 29.30
C GLY A 340 2.63 12.78 27.80
N ALA A 341 2.74 11.68 27.03
CA ALA A 341 2.32 11.67 25.62
C ALA A 341 0.78 11.54 25.50
N ARG A 342 0.15 11.99 24.40
CA ARG A 342 -1.27 11.74 24.10
C ARG A 342 -1.40 10.87 22.85
N ALA A 343 -2.34 9.92 22.83
CA ALA A 343 -2.60 9.10 21.66
C ALA A 343 -3.25 9.89 20.51
N GLY A 344 -2.70 9.78 19.30
CA GLY A 344 -3.35 10.16 18.04
C GLY A 344 -4.04 8.95 17.39
N ALA A 345 -5.16 9.17 16.69
CA ALA A 345 -5.89 8.10 16.02
C ALA A 345 -5.16 7.67 14.73
N ALA A 346 -4.93 6.35 14.63
CA ALA A 346 -4.25 5.57 13.58
C ALA A 346 -2.74 5.35 13.79
N GLY A 347 -2.37 4.11 14.15
CA GLY A 347 -1.00 3.61 14.08
C GLY A 347 -0.01 4.15 15.13
N TYR A 348 -0.41 4.22 16.41
CA TYR A 348 0.41 4.48 17.60
C TYR A 348 1.70 5.32 17.42
N ALA A 349 1.54 6.56 16.95
CA ALA A 349 2.43 7.66 17.34
C ALA A 349 1.73 8.41 18.48
N ALA A 350 2.28 8.34 19.70
CA ALA A 350 1.77 9.16 20.79
C ALA A 350 2.34 10.57 20.60
N ILE A 351 1.58 11.47 19.97
CA ILE A 351 1.93 12.88 19.80
C ILE A 351 1.25 13.66 20.93
N GLY A 352 2.02 14.13 21.91
CA GLY A 352 1.49 15.04 22.92
C GLY A 352 1.24 16.44 22.33
N LEU A 353 -0.02 16.78 22.08
CA LEU A 353 -0.50 18.17 21.92
C LEU A 353 -1.05 18.65 23.27
N PHE A 354 -0.49 19.73 23.82
CA PHE A 354 -1.09 20.50 24.91
C PHE A 354 -1.28 21.94 24.45
N GLU A 355 -2.37 22.58 24.91
CA GLU A 355 -2.60 24.03 24.80
C GLU A 355 -1.64 24.83 25.67
#